data_AF-A0A061ABI3-F1
#
_entry.id   AF-A0A061ABI3-F1
#
_cell.length_a   1.000
_cell.length_b   1.000
_cell.length_c   1.000
_cell.angle_alpha   90.00
_cell.angle_beta   90.00
_cell.angle_gamma   90.00
#
_symmetry.space_group_name_H-M   'P 1'
#
loop_
_entity.id
_entity.type
_entity.pdbx_description
1 polymer ?
#
loop_
_entity_poly.entity_id
_entity_poly.type
_entity_poly.pdbx_seq_one_letter_code
_entity_poly.pdbx_strand_id
1 'polypeptide(L)'
;MTKDDAQVWPGHEVAELCDGTAVVGDVSDPRMWDRLVQGTTHDLGEVTALVNNAGVFRVGDITTSDPRELDLLYRVNQLAPILAARAVAPSMRRAGRGSIVNISSTAGLCGRAVDRAAIRHASGW
;
A
#
# COMPACT_ATOMS: atom_id res chain seq x y z
N MET A 1 4.49 -14.58 -20.78
CA MET A 1 4.91 -13.31 -20.20
C MET A 1 5.48 -13.64 -18.83
N THR A 2 6.80 -13.77 -18.75
CA THR A 2 7.47 -13.93 -17.46
C THR A 2 7.55 -12.56 -16.77
N LYS A 3 7.85 -12.52 -15.48
CA LYS A 3 8.01 -11.26 -14.74
C LYS A 3 9.17 -10.40 -15.29
N ASP A 4 10.09 -11.04 -16.02
CA ASP A 4 11.23 -10.40 -16.67
C ASP A 4 10.87 -9.66 -17.97
N ASP A 5 9.70 -9.97 -18.56
CA ASP A 5 9.14 -9.25 -19.72
C ASP A 5 8.32 -8.01 -19.31
N ALA A 6 8.19 -7.73 -18.01
CA ALA A 6 7.41 -6.61 -17.52
C ALA A 6 8.15 -5.30 -17.78
N GLN A 7 7.56 -4.44 -18.59
CA GLN A 7 8.05 -3.08 -18.77
C GLN A 7 7.93 -2.34 -17.43
N VAL A 8 9.07 -1.95 -16.85
CA VAL A 8 9.11 -1.15 -15.63
C VAL A 8 9.08 0.32 -16.03
N TRP A 9 7.98 1.01 -15.73
CA TRP A 9 7.86 2.43 -15.97
C TRP A 9 8.25 3.22 -14.72
N PRO A 10 9.12 4.22 -14.82
CA PRO A 10 9.31 5.20 -13.76
C PRO A 10 7.98 5.84 -13.37
N GLY A 11 7.74 6.02 -12.07
CA GLY A 11 6.45 6.53 -11.59
C GLY A 11 6.05 7.88 -12.16
N HIS A 12 7.00 8.76 -12.49
CA HIS A 12 6.72 10.06 -13.12
C HIS A 12 6.21 9.91 -14.56
N GLU A 13 6.79 9.01 -15.36
CA GLU A 13 6.31 8.73 -16.72
C GLU A 13 4.87 8.20 -16.69
N VAL A 14 4.53 7.33 -15.73
CA VAL A 14 3.14 6.84 -15.58
C VAL A 14 2.19 7.97 -15.19
N ALA A 15 2.63 8.86 -14.30
CA ALA A 15 1.81 9.97 -13.84
C ALA A 15 1.51 10.96 -14.98
N GLU A 16 2.51 11.26 -15.82
CA GLU A 16 2.36 12.12 -17.01
C GLU A 16 1.30 11.59 -18.00
N LEU A 17 1.18 10.27 -18.16
CA LEU A 17 0.15 9.67 -19.03
C LEU A 17 -1.29 9.94 -18.58
N CYS A 18 -1.49 10.42 -17.35
CA CYS A 18 -2.80 10.70 -16.77
C CYS A 18 -2.90 12.12 -16.19
N ASP A 19 -2.04 13.04 -16.63
CA ASP A 19 -1.96 14.41 -16.10
C ASP A 19 -1.83 14.44 -14.55
N GLY A 20 -1.13 13.45 -14.00
CA GLY A 20 -0.95 13.26 -12.56
C GLY A 20 0.43 13.67 -12.06
N THR A 21 0.57 13.77 -10.74
CA THR A 21 1.86 14.00 -10.05
C THR A 21 2.37 12.70 -9.44
N ALA A 22 3.67 12.43 -9.60
CA ALA A 22 4.36 11.37 -8.88
C ALA A 22 5.11 11.91 -7.65
N VAL A 23 4.92 11.27 -6.50
CA VAL A 23 5.67 11.55 -5.27
C VAL A 23 6.44 10.30 -4.87
N VAL A 24 7.76 10.41 -4.80
CA VAL A 24 8.63 9.32 -4.36
C VAL A 24 8.58 9.22 -2.83
N GLY A 25 8.33 8.02 -2.30
CA GLY A 25 8.39 7.76 -0.87
C GLY A 25 8.19 6.30 -0.51
N ASP A 26 8.48 5.98 0.74
CA ASP A 26 8.27 4.66 1.34
C ASP A 26 7.02 4.68 2.20
N VAL A 27 6.03 3.85 1.84
CA VAL A 27 4.74 3.74 2.53
C VAL A 27 4.86 3.34 4.00
N SER A 28 5.97 2.72 4.39
CA SER A 28 6.29 2.38 5.77
C SER A 28 6.79 3.55 6.62
N ASP A 29 7.16 4.69 6.01
CA ASP A 29 7.52 5.93 6.73
C ASP A 29 6.25 6.77 6.98
N PRO A 30 5.81 6.94 8.24
CA PRO A 30 4.62 7.72 8.54
C PRO A 30 4.68 9.18 8.04
N ARG A 31 5.88 9.76 7.91
CA ARG A 31 6.09 11.15 7.48
C ARG A 31 5.88 11.34 5.97
N MET A 32 5.80 10.26 5.20
CA MET A 32 5.49 10.30 3.77
C MET A 32 4.07 10.81 3.52
N TRP A 33 3.10 10.35 4.32
CA TRP A 33 1.68 10.51 4.02
C TRP A 33 1.23 11.97 4.02
N ASP A 34 1.71 12.76 4.97
CA ASP A 34 1.40 14.20 5.01
C ASP A 34 1.94 14.90 3.76
N ARG A 35 3.16 14.57 3.33
CA ARG A 35 3.77 15.13 2.11
C ARG A 35 3.02 14.71 0.85
N LEU A 36 2.63 13.44 0.77
CA LEU A 36 1.86 12.91 -0.36
C LEU A 36 0.51 13.62 -0.48
N VAL A 37 -0.26 13.70 0.62
CA VAL A 37 -1.57 14.35 0.60
C VAL A 37 -1.44 15.84 0.31
N GLN A 38 -0.48 16.54 0.91
CA GLN A 38 -0.24 17.96 0.64
C GLN A 38 0.06 18.19 -0.85
N GLY A 39 1.01 17.45 -1.43
CA GLY A 39 1.35 17.55 -2.85
C GLY A 39 0.16 17.28 -3.76
N THR A 40 -0.56 16.18 -3.52
CA THR A 40 -1.77 15.85 -4.29
C THR A 40 -2.83 16.96 -4.18
N THR A 41 -3.08 17.48 -2.98
CA THR A 41 -4.09 18.55 -2.82
C THR A 41 -3.69 19.88 -3.43
N HIS A 42 -2.39 20.17 -3.50
CA HIS A 42 -1.86 21.35 -4.15
C HIS A 42 -2.02 21.29 -5.67
N ASP A 43 -1.68 20.14 -6.26
CA ASP A 43 -1.61 19.99 -7.72
C ASP A 43 -2.95 19.58 -8.34
N LEU A 44 -3.70 18.70 -7.66
CA LEU A 44 -4.87 17.99 -8.22
C LEU A 44 -6.18 18.28 -7.45
N GLY A 45 -6.12 19.01 -6.34
CA GLY A 45 -7.27 19.30 -5.49
C GLY A 45 -7.59 18.19 -4.48
N GLU A 46 -8.77 18.28 -3.85
CA GLU A 46 -9.11 17.37 -2.74
C GLU A 46 -9.10 15.88 -3.16
N VAL A 47 -8.44 15.06 -2.36
CA VAL A 47 -8.37 13.61 -2.53
C VAL A 47 -9.74 12.98 -2.27
N THR A 48 -10.28 12.32 -3.28
CA THR A 48 -11.59 11.65 -3.20
C THR A 48 -11.51 10.13 -3.36
N ALA A 49 -10.34 9.62 -3.75
CA ALA A 49 -10.08 8.20 -3.88
C ALA A 49 -8.69 7.88 -3.34
N LEU A 50 -8.57 6.77 -2.62
CA LEU A 50 -7.31 6.19 -2.19
C LEU A 50 -7.28 4.71 -2.57
N VAL A 51 -6.20 4.27 -3.20
CA VAL A 51 -5.95 2.85 -3.47
C VAL A 51 -4.69 2.42 -2.71
N ASN A 52 -4.89 1.64 -1.64
CA ASN A 52 -3.80 1.01 -0.91
C ASN A 52 -3.40 -0.27 -1.66
N ASN A 53 -2.43 -0.13 -2.57
CA ASN A 53 -1.93 -1.22 -3.40
C ASN A 53 -0.54 -1.72 -2.99
N ALA A 54 0.29 -0.88 -2.36
CA ALA A 54 1.63 -1.26 -1.97
C ALA A 54 1.61 -2.46 -1.01
N GLY A 55 2.43 -3.47 -1.31
CA GLY A 55 2.48 -4.69 -0.53
C GLY A 55 3.80 -5.45 -0.73
N VAL A 56 4.29 -6.05 0.35
CA VAL A 56 5.44 -6.98 0.32
C VAL A 56 4.98 -8.37 0.75
N PHE A 57 5.61 -9.40 0.19
CA PHE A 57 5.28 -10.79 0.51
C PHE A 57 6.56 -11.56 0.81
N ARG A 58 6.47 -12.44 1.81
CA ARG A 58 7.50 -13.40 2.19
C ARG A 58 6.85 -14.72 2.53
N VAL A 59 7.53 -15.81 2.17
CA VAL A 59 7.21 -17.16 2.63
C VAL A 59 8.26 -17.52 3.68
N GLY A 60 7.82 -18.02 4.83
CA GLY A 60 8.70 -18.40 5.93
C GLY A 60 7.93 -19.10 7.04
N ASP A 61 8.63 -19.68 8.01
CA ASP A 61 8.00 -20.29 9.19
C ASP A 61 7.93 -19.28 10.33
N ILE A 62 6.79 -19.21 11.03
CA ILE A 62 6.56 -18.26 12.13
C ILE A 62 7.59 -18.37 13.26
N THR A 63 8.15 -19.56 13.46
CA THR A 63 9.13 -19.87 14.51
C THR A 63 10.56 -19.51 14.13
N THR A 64 10.85 -19.30 12.83
CA THR A 64 12.22 -19.09 12.33
C THR A 64 12.39 -17.81 11.53
N SER A 65 11.31 -17.10 11.20
CA SER A 65 11.39 -15.88 10.40
C SER A 65 12.04 -14.74 11.16
N ASP A 66 12.85 -13.95 10.45
CA ASP A 66 13.50 -12.77 11.01
C ASP A 66 12.43 -11.76 11.49
N PRO A 67 12.46 -11.33 12.77
CA PRO A 67 11.57 -10.28 13.28
C PRO A 67 11.58 -8.99 12.45
N ARG A 68 12.68 -8.66 11.76
CA ARG A 68 12.77 -7.48 10.89
C ARG A 68 11.91 -7.63 9.64
N GLU A 69 11.87 -8.83 9.06
CA GLU A 69 10.99 -9.11 7.92
C GLU A 69 9.52 -9.08 8.35
N LEU A 70 9.22 -9.56 9.56
CA LEU A 70 7.87 -9.46 10.13
C LEU A 70 7.43 -8.02 10.37
N ASP A 71 8.31 -7.18 10.91
CA ASP A 71 8.05 -5.74 11.08
C ASP A 71 7.82 -5.06 9.72
N LEU A 72 8.62 -5.39 8.70
CA LEU A 72 8.43 -4.86 7.35
C LEU A 72 7.08 -5.27 6.75
N LEU A 73 6.72 -6.56 6.84
CA LEU A 73 5.41 -7.07 6.40
C LEU A 73 4.26 -6.31 7.09
N TYR A 74 4.36 -6.11 8.40
CA TYR A 74 3.37 -5.37 9.17
C TYR A 74 3.29 -3.90 8.74
N ARG A 75 4.44 -3.20 8.69
CA ARG A 75 4.49 -1.78 8.38
C ARG A 75 3.92 -1.47 7.00
N VAL A 76 4.29 -2.26 5.99
CA VAL A 76 3.85 -2.02 4.61
C VAL A 76 2.44 -2.52 4.36
N ASN A 77 2.08 -3.73 4.82
CA ASN A 77 0.80 -4.32 4.43
C ASN A 77 -0.36 -3.94 5.36
N GLN A 78 -0.07 -3.52 6.61
CA GLN A 78 -1.09 -3.25 7.62
C GLN A 78 -1.08 -1.79 8.07
N LEU A 79 0.04 -1.32 8.59
CA LEU A 79 0.11 0.02 9.17
C LEU A 79 -0.03 1.11 8.10
N ALA A 80 0.66 0.97 6.98
CA ALA A 80 0.62 1.92 5.88
C ALA A 80 -0.80 2.21 5.35
N PRO A 81 -1.65 1.21 5.01
CA PRO A 81 -3.04 1.46 4.64
C PRO A 81 -3.86 2.27 5.66
N ILE A 82 -3.62 2.03 6.96
CA ILE A 82 -4.29 2.76 8.05
C ILE A 82 -3.81 4.21 8.10
N LEU A 83 -2.50 4.44 7.99
CA LEU A 83 -1.92 5.78 7.98
C LEU A 83 -2.36 6.58 6.75
N ALA A 84 -2.42 5.92 5.58
CA ALA A 84 -2.93 6.51 4.35
C ALA A 84 -4.41 6.94 4.51
N ALA A 85 -5.26 6.05 5.02
CA ALA A 85 -6.66 6.35 5.29
C ALA A 85 -6.82 7.54 6.25
N ARG A 86 -6.02 7.57 7.32
CA ARG A 86 -5.98 8.69 8.27
C ARG A 86 -5.59 10.00 7.58
N ALA A 87 -4.60 9.98 6.71
CA ALA A 87 -4.08 11.18 6.04
C ALA A 87 -5.07 11.75 5.01
N VAL A 88 -5.78 10.91 4.25
CA VAL A 88 -6.73 11.36 3.22
C VAL A 88 -8.11 11.74 3.79
N ALA A 89 -8.49 11.21 4.97
CA ALA A 89 -9.82 11.42 5.54
C ALA A 89 -10.25 12.90 5.68
N PRO A 90 -9.38 13.84 6.11
CA PRO A 90 -9.74 15.26 6.15
C PRO A 90 -10.07 15.82 4.76
N SER A 91 -9.34 15.41 3.73
CA SER A 91 -9.53 15.84 2.35
C SER A 91 -10.84 15.31 1.77
N MET A 92 -11.11 14.01 1.95
CA MET A 92 -12.38 13.39 1.56
C MET A 92 -13.59 14.04 2.25
N ARG A 93 -13.45 14.43 3.54
CA ARG A 93 -14.50 15.16 4.27
C ARG A 93 -14.78 16.53 3.66
N ARG A 94 -13.74 17.31 3.33
CA ARG A 94 -13.91 18.61 2.66
C ARG A 94 -14.54 18.46 1.28
N ALA A 95 -14.19 17.41 0.55
CA ALA A 95 -14.77 17.10 -0.75
C ALA A 95 -16.23 16.60 -0.69
N GLY A 96 -16.74 16.27 0.51
CA GLY A 96 -18.08 15.69 0.71
C GLY A 96 -18.25 14.27 0.17
N ARG A 97 -17.16 13.62 -0.28
CA ARG A 97 -17.15 12.27 -0.86
C ARG A 97 -15.78 11.61 -0.67
N GLY A 98 -15.76 10.28 -0.64
CA GLY A 98 -14.50 9.54 -0.52
C GLY A 98 -14.71 8.04 -0.73
N SER A 99 -13.74 7.38 -1.37
CA SER A 99 -13.65 5.92 -1.43
C SER A 99 -12.23 5.47 -1.13
N ILE A 100 -12.10 4.42 -0.33
CA ILE A 100 -10.81 3.78 -0.01
C ILE A 100 -10.90 2.33 -0.46
N VAL A 101 -9.98 1.93 -1.34
CA VAL A 101 -9.83 0.57 -1.84
C VAL A 101 -8.55 -0.03 -1.28
N ASN A 102 -8.67 -1.14 -0.55
CA ASN A 102 -7.54 -1.91 -0.07
C ASN A 102 -7.35 -3.15 -0.96
N ILE A 103 -6.19 -3.25 -1.62
CA ILE A 103 -5.84 -4.46 -2.37
C ILE A 103 -5.31 -5.50 -1.39
N SER A 104 -6.05 -6.60 -1.24
CA SER A 104 -5.66 -7.72 -0.38
C SER A 104 -5.66 -9.04 -1.14
N SER A 105 -5.34 -10.13 -0.45
CA SER A 105 -5.27 -11.48 -0.99
C SER A 105 -6.28 -12.40 -0.32
N THR A 106 -6.72 -13.44 -1.02
CA THR A 106 -7.51 -14.53 -0.41
C THR A 106 -6.75 -15.25 0.70
N ALA A 107 -5.42 -15.15 0.74
CA ALA A 107 -4.61 -15.59 1.88
C ALA A 107 -4.97 -14.86 3.19
N GLY A 108 -5.61 -13.70 3.09
CA GLY A 108 -6.16 -12.94 4.21
C GLY A 108 -7.35 -13.61 4.89
N LEU A 109 -8.12 -14.42 4.15
CA LEU A 109 -9.37 -15.04 4.63
C LEU A 109 -9.14 -16.42 5.24
N CYS A 110 -8.06 -17.12 4.86
CA CYS A 110 -7.73 -18.42 5.40
C CYS A 110 -6.20 -18.67 5.39
N GLY A 111 -5.66 -19.08 6.54
CA GLY A 111 -4.31 -19.63 6.62
C GLY A 111 -4.25 -20.93 5.82
N ARG A 112 -3.65 -20.91 4.64
CA ARG A 112 -3.51 -22.12 3.82
C ARG A 112 -2.33 -22.97 4.32
N ALA A 113 -2.62 -24.18 4.78
CA ALA A 113 -1.66 -25.16 5.31
C ALA A 113 -0.85 -25.91 4.23
N VAL A 114 -0.54 -25.28 3.09
CA VAL A 114 0.22 -25.92 1.99
C VAL A 114 1.73 -25.71 2.06
N ASP A 115 2.23 -25.06 3.11
CA ASP A 115 3.62 -25.15 3.51
C ASP A 115 3.62 -25.37 5.02
N ARG A 116 4.33 -26.39 5.48
CA ARG A 116 4.46 -26.67 6.92
C ARG A 116 4.91 -25.38 7.61
N ALA A 117 4.01 -24.84 8.43
CA ALA A 117 4.14 -23.61 9.22
C ALA A 117 4.35 -22.29 8.44
N ALA A 118 3.75 -22.12 7.26
CA ALA A 118 3.83 -20.85 6.53
C ALA A 118 3.26 -19.62 7.28
N ILE A 119 4.07 -18.56 7.37
CA ILE A 119 3.63 -17.17 7.58
C ILE A 119 2.85 -16.75 6.36
N ARG A 120 1.54 -16.85 6.45
CA ARG A 120 0.61 -16.01 5.72
C ARG A 120 -0.08 -15.16 6.77
N HIS A 121 0.37 -13.92 6.93
CA HIS A 121 -0.39 -12.98 7.73
C HIS A 121 -1.75 -12.77 7.08
N ALA A 122 -2.79 -13.04 7.85
CA ALA A 122 -4.16 -12.67 7.55
C ALA A 122 -4.21 -11.14 7.39
N SER A 123 -4.11 -10.68 6.15
CA SER A 123 -4.33 -9.29 5.76
C SER A 123 -5.73 -9.07 5.17
N GLY A 124 -6.64 -10.02 5.43
CA GLY A 124 -8.03 -9.97 4.99
C GLY A 124 -8.86 -9.24 6.02
N TRP A 125 -9.43 -8.11 5.61
CA TRP A 125 -10.76 -7.77 6.08
C TRP A 125 -11.75 -8.84 5.60
#